data_AF-A0A0F7FZM5-F1
#
_entry.id   AF-A0A0F7FZM5-F1
#
_cell.length_a   1.000
_cell.length_b   1.000
_cell.length_c   1.000
_cell.angle_alpha   90.00
_cell.angle_beta   90.00
_cell.angle_gamma   90.00
#
_symmetry.space_group_name_H-M   'P 1'
#
loop_
_entity.id
_entity.type
_entity.pdbx_description
1 polymer ?
#
loop_
_entity_poly.entity_id
_entity_poly.type
_entity_poly.pdbx_seq_one_letter_code
_entity_poly.pdbx_strand_id
1 'polypeptide(L)' 'MIVTCDDAPTTAATGADDAAAANEAIRRYVRAHGNRPWGEREAAELARLRRMWLAAIRAAA' A
#
# COMPACT_ATOMS: atom_id res chain seq x y z
N MET A 1 24.54 -25.34 -19.55
CA MET A 1 24.75 -23.89 -19.34
C MET A 1 23.75 -23.46 -18.29
N ILE A 2 24.14 -23.55 -17.01
CA ILE A 2 23.26 -23.25 -15.88
C ILE A 2 23.57 -21.81 -15.51
N VAL A 3 22.71 -20.87 -15.93
CA VAL A 3 22.74 -19.52 -15.39
C VAL A 3 21.99 -19.60 -14.06
N THR A 4 22.75 -19.57 -12.98
CA THR A 4 22.26 -19.43 -11.62
C THR A 4 21.53 -18.10 -11.50
N CYS A 5 20.20 -18.16 -11.42
CA CYS A 5 19.40 -17.10 -10.81
C CYS A 5 19.64 -17.17 -9.29
N ASP A 6 20.67 -16.46 -8.84
CA ASP A 6 20.74 -16.00 -7.46
C ASP A 6 19.74 -14.85 -7.32
N ASP A 7 18.46 -15.19 -7.11
CA ASP A 7 17.38 -14.21 -6.90
C ASP A 7 16.92 -14.31 -5.45
N ALA A 8 17.61 -13.58 -4.57
CA ALA A 8 17.02 -13.18 -3.30
C ALA A 8 16.70 -11.68 -3.36
N PRO A 9 15.48 -11.31 -3.80
CA PRO A 9 14.78 -10.19 -3.19
C PRO A 9 13.34 -10.53 -2.80
N THR A 10 13.06 -11.74 -2.28
CA THR A 10 11.67 -12.10 -1.97
C THR A 10 11.05 -11.22 -0.86
N THR A 11 11.83 -10.69 0.09
CA THR A 11 11.25 -9.90 1.20
C THR A 11 11.05 -8.42 0.86
N ALA A 12 12.02 -7.78 0.17
CA ALA A 12 11.94 -6.36 -0.18
C ALA A 12 10.93 -6.10 -1.31
N ALA A 13 10.83 -7.00 -2.30
CA ALA A 13 9.82 -6.92 -3.35
C ALA A 13 8.40 -7.07 -2.78
N THR A 14 8.19 -8.01 -1.85
CA THR A 14 6.89 -8.19 -1.17
C THR A 14 6.46 -6.93 -0.41
N GLY A 15 7.36 -6.26 0.31
CA GLY A 15 7.04 -5.00 1.00
C GLY A 15 6.68 -3.86 0.05
N ALA A 16 7.36 -3.77 -1.10
CA ALA A 16 7.05 -2.78 -2.14
C ALA A 16 5.70 -3.06 -2.82
N ASP A 17 5.39 -4.34 -3.08
CA ASP A 17 4.11 -4.79 -3.63
C ASP A 17 2.95 -4.54 -2.64
N ASP A 18 3.18 -4.80 -1.35
CA ASP A 18 2.23 -4.50 -0.27
C ASP A 18 1.96 -2.99 -0.15
N ALA A 19 3.00 -2.16 -0.28
CA ALA A 19 2.86 -0.71 -0.30
C ALA A 19 2.10 -0.23 -1.55
N ALA A 20 2.33 -0.82 -2.71
CA ALA A 20 1.60 -0.51 -3.93
C ALA A 20 0.11 -0.86 -3.81
N ALA A 21 -0.21 -2.05 -3.30
CA ALA A 21 -1.57 -2.52 -3.06
C ALA A 21 -2.32 -1.64 -2.03
N ALA A 22 -1.66 -1.29 -0.92
CA ALA A 22 -2.22 -0.39 0.09
C ALA A 22 -2.51 1.01 -0.48
N ASN A 23 -1.62 1.54 -1.32
CA ASN A 23 -1.82 2.83 -1.98
C ASN A 23 -2.95 2.78 -3.02
N GLU A 24 -3.11 1.67 -3.74
CA GLU A 24 -4.24 1.47 -4.65
C GLU A 24 -5.58 1.45 -3.91
N ALA A 25 -5.65 0.79 -2.75
CA ALA A 25 -6.83 0.80 -1.89
C ALA A 25 -7.22 2.21 -1.45
N ILE A 26 -6.23 3.05 -1.06
CA ILE A 26 -6.46 4.48 -0.76
C ILE A 26 -7.03 5.20 -1.97
N ARG A 27 -6.41 5.05 -3.15
CA ARG A 27 -6.85 5.71 -4.39
C ARG A 27 -8.27 5.28 -4.78
N ARG A 28 -8.60 4.00 -4.65
CA ARG A 28 -9.94 3.47 -4.91
C ARG A 28 -10.96 4.06 -3.94
N TYR A 29 -10.63 4.14 -2.66
CA TYR A 29 -11.48 4.72 -1.63
C TYR A 29 -11.78 6.20 -1.90
N VAL A 30 -10.76 7.00 -2.20
CA VAL A 30 -10.91 8.42 -2.56
C VAL A 30 -11.74 8.60 -3.84
N ARG A 31 -11.49 7.79 -4.88
CA ARG A 31 -12.28 7.83 -6.13
C ARG A 31 -13.75 7.46 -5.90
N ALA A 32 -14.02 6.44 -5.09
CA ALA A 32 -15.38 6.01 -4.77
C ALA A 32 -16.13 7.02 -3.88
N HIS A 33 -15.40 7.72 -3.00
CA HIS A 33 -15.98 8.79 -2.18
C HIS A 33 -16.44 9.97 -3.08
N GLY A 34 -15.64 10.34 -4.08
CA GLY A 34 -15.96 11.38 -5.04
C GLY A 34 -15.99 12.76 -4.37
N ASN A 35 -16.95 13.62 -4.75
CA ASN A 35 -17.07 14.98 -4.23
C ASN A 35 -17.98 15.09 -2.99
N ARG A 36 -18.22 13.97 -2.29
CA ARG A 36 -18.99 13.99 -1.05
C ARG A 36 -18.18 14.67 0.06
N PRO A 37 -18.85 15.29 1.05
CA PRO A 37 -18.15 15.82 2.21
C PRO A 37 -17.54 14.67 3.01
N TRP A 38 -16.28 14.82 3.38
CA TRP A 38 -15.58 13.88 4.23
C TRP A 38 -16.06 14.04 5.68
N GLY A 39 -16.67 12.98 6.22
CA GLY A 39 -17.01 12.91 7.64
C GLY A 39 -15.87 12.34 8.47
N GLU A 40 -16.05 12.36 9.79
CA GLU A 40 -15.09 11.79 10.75
C GLU A 40 -14.86 10.30 10.51
N ARG A 41 -15.89 9.57 10.08
CA ARG A 41 -15.81 8.14 9.78
C ARG A 41 -14.95 7.88 8.55
N GLU A 42 -15.09 8.69 7.52
CA GLU A 42 -14.31 8.57 6.30
C GLU A 42 -12.85 8.96 6.52
N ALA A 43 -12.61 10.00 7.34
CA ALA A 43 -11.28 10.39 7.77
C ALA A 43 -10.60 9.29 8.60
N ALA A 44 -11.33 8.62 9.49
CA ALA A 44 -10.82 7.51 10.28
C ALA A 44 -10.41 6.31 9.39
N GLU A 45 -11.23 5.97 8.39
CA GLU A 45 -10.92 4.89 7.45
C GLU A 45 -9.73 5.24 6.55
N LEU A 46 -9.64 6.48 6.06
CA LEU A 46 -8.45 6.94 5.32
C LEU A 46 -7.19 6.92 6.19
N ALA A 47 -7.29 7.33 7.46
CA ALA A 47 -6.17 7.28 8.40
C ALA A 47 -5.72 5.84 8.69
N ARG A 48 -6.65 4.87 8.72
CA ARG A 48 -6.33 3.45 8.83
C ARG A 48 -5.59 2.94 7.60
N LEU A 49 -6.10 3.20 6.41
CA LEU A 49 -5.45 2.80 5.15
C LEU A 49 -4.05 3.43 5.02
N ARG A 50 -3.92 4.71 5.40
CA ARG A 50 -2.63 5.42 5.40
C ARG A 50 -1.63 4.81 6.39
N ARG A 51 -2.08 4.36 7.57
CA ARG A 51 -1.22 3.64 8.53
C ARG A 51 -0.72 2.32 7.97
N MET A 52 -1.58 1.56 7.29
CA MET A 52 -1.18 0.31 6.63
C MET A 52 -0.14 0.57 5.54
N TRP A 53 -0.35 1.58 4.71
CA TRP A 53 0.61 1.97 3.68
C TRP A 53 1.96 2.40 4.28
N LEU A 54 1.96 3.23 5.33
CA LEU A 54 3.19 3.65 5.99
C LEU A 54 3.94 2.48 6.66
N ALA A 55 3.22 1.49 7.20
CA ALA A 55 3.84 0.29 7.74
C ALA A 55 4.52 -0.54 6.65
N ALA A 56 3.85 -0.71 5.49
CA ALA A 56 4.42 -1.41 4.34
C ALA A 56 5.65 -0.66 3.77
N ILE A 57 5.59 0.66 3.62
CA ILE A 57 6.72 1.50 3.21
C ILE A 57 7.92 1.33 4.15
N ARG A 58 7.69 1.29 5.47
CA ARG A 58 8.76 1.10 6.46
C ARG A 58 9.33 -0.31 6.46
N ALA A 59 8.54 -1.32 6.11
CA ALA A 59 9.01 -2.69 5.97
C ALA A 59 9.78 -2.92 4.65
N ALA A 60 9.55 -2.07 3.65
CA ALA A 60 10.20 -2.11 2.35
C ALA A 60 11.46 -1.23 2.25
N ALA A 61 11.71 -0.37 3.26
CA ALA A 61 12.87 0.52 3.36
C ALA A 61 14.01 -0.12 4.13
#